data_AF-A0A8T2S0M0-F1
#
_entry.id   AF-A0A8T2S0M0-F1
#
_cell.length_a   1.000
_cell.length_b   1.000
_cell.length_c   1.000
_cell.angle_alpha   90.00
_cell.angle_beta   90.00
_cell.angle_gamma   90.00
#
_symmetry.space_group_name_H-M   'P 1'
#
loop_
_entity.id
_entity.type
_entity.pdbx_description
1 polymer ?
#
loop_
_entity_poly.entity_id
_entity_poly.type
_entity_poly.pdbx_seq_one_letter_code
_entity_poly.pdbx_strand_id
1 'polypeptide(L)'
;MVLYGQSFGILDPMPISTIQSKSLFATPPSMFHYTATWEELLATIEEVFENVVSGIVTVHVNKKIFTLTSGSAHIDLEGRKTTRSIVLVVERNDYSVSAS
;
A
#
# COMPACT_ATOMS: atom_id res chain seq x y z
N MET A 1 2.94 12.97 15.59
CA MET A 1 3.69 11.98 14.80
C MET A 1 2.75 10.82 14.47
N VAL A 2 2.68 10.44 13.19
CA VAL A 2 1.88 9.29 12.75
C VAL A 2 2.86 8.23 12.28
N LEU A 3 2.88 7.08 12.97
CA LEU A 3 3.78 5.97 12.72
C LEU A 3 3.05 4.91 11.90
N TYR A 4 3.16 4.95 10.57
CA TYR A 4 2.54 3.99 9.68
C TYR A 4 3.59 3.28 8.82
N GLY A 5 3.44 1.96 8.68
CA GLY A 5 4.43 1.11 8.00
C GLY A 5 5.70 0.87 8.83
N GLN A 6 6.45 -0.18 8.48
CA GLN A 6 7.68 -0.61 9.16
C GLN A 6 8.74 -1.02 8.12
N SER A 7 8.96 -0.20 7.07
CA SER A 7 9.89 -0.52 5.97
C SER A 7 11.36 -0.59 6.39
N PHE A 8 11.69 -0.10 7.58
CA PHE A 8 13.03 -0.13 8.17
C PHE A 8 13.15 -1.15 9.32
N GLY A 9 12.14 -1.99 9.54
CA GLY A 9 12.07 -2.94 10.65
C GLY A 9 11.29 -2.40 11.85
N ILE A 10 11.30 -3.19 12.93
CA ILE A 10 10.60 -2.89 14.17
C ILE A 10 11.30 -1.73 14.89
N LEU A 11 10.53 -0.73 15.30
CA LEU A 11 11.03 0.38 16.10
C LEU A 11 11.28 -0.03 17.55
N ASP A 12 12.36 0.50 18.14
CA ASP A 12 12.63 0.36 19.56
C ASP A 12 11.57 1.09 20.41
N PRO A 13 11.24 0.57 21.62
CA PRO A 13 10.33 1.25 22.54
C PRO A 13 10.81 2.66 22.91
N MET A 14 9.93 3.66 22.77
CA MET A 14 10.19 5.05 23.17
C MET A 14 9.55 5.36 24.54
N PRO A 15 10.28 5.93 25.51
CA PRO A 15 9.69 6.43 26.76
C PRO A 15 8.71 7.57 26.52
N ILE A 16 7.53 7.53 27.13
CA ILE A 16 6.47 8.56 27.01
C ILE A 16 6.95 9.95 27.45
N SER A 17 7.87 10.02 28.41
CA SER A 17 8.49 11.28 28.84
C SER A 17 9.12 12.08 27.70
N THR A 18 9.58 11.40 26.64
CA THR A 18 10.18 12.01 25.45
C THR A 18 9.21 12.93 24.73
N ILE A 19 7.93 12.54 24.63
CA ILE A 19 6.89 13.32 23.95
C ILE A 19 6.14 14.29 24.89
N GLN A 20 6.19 14.04 26.20
CA GLN A 20 5.48 14.82 27.21
C GLN A 20 6.00 16.26 27.33
N SER A 21 7.32 16.47 27.21
CA SER A 21 7.97 17.77 27.38
C SER A 21 7.46 18.87 26.44
N LYS A 22 6.85 18.47 25.32
CA LYS A 22 6.31 19.37 24.29
C LYS A 22 4.85 19.06 23.95
N SER A 23 4.16 18.28 24.79
CA SER A 23 2.77 17.87 24.59
C SER A 23 2.50 17.27 23.20
N LEU A 24 3.41 16.43 22.71
CA LEU A 24 3.32 15.83 21.38
C LEU A 24 2.42 14.59 21.38
N PHE A 25 1.80 14.32 20.23
CA PHE A 25 1.03 13.10 19.98
C PHE A 25 1.85 12.10 19.16
N ALA A 26 1.72 10.81 19.48
CA ALA A 26 2.24 9.71 18.69
C ALA A 26 1.15 8.65 18.52
N THR A 27 0.83 8.30 17.27
CA THR A 27 -0.22 7.33 16.96
C THR A 27 0.31 6.32 15.95
N PRO A 28 0.23 5.01 16.22
CA PRO A 28 0.52 3.96 15.27
C PRO A 28 -0.77 3.43 14.61
N PRO A 29 -1.34 4.12 13.59
CA PRO A 29 -2.56 3.65 12.96
C PRO A 29 -2.35 2.38 12.14
N SER A 30 -3.39 1.56 12.08
CA SER A 30 -3.54 0.47 11.12
C SER A 30 -4.70 0.81 10.20
N MET A 31 -4.59 0.50 8.90
CA MET A 31 -5.68 0.76 7.94
C MET A 31 -6.99 0.11 8.39
N PHE A 32 -6.92 -1.09 8.98
CA PHE A 32 -8.08 -1.82 9.49
C PHE A 32 -8.87 -1.08 10.57
N HIS A 33 -8.28 -0.09 11.27
CA HIS A 33 -9.01 0.72 12.25
C HIS A 33 -9.87 1.82 11.60
N TYR A 34 -9.63 2.14 10.32
CA TYR A 34 -10.33 3.19 9.57
C TYR A 34 -11.31 2.63 8.53
N THR A 35 -11.30 1.31 8.33
CA THR A 35 -12.20 0.59 7.42
C THR A 35 -12.77 -0.63 8.15
N ALA A 36 -13.14 -0.47 9.43
CA ALA A 36 -13.52 -1.58 10.29
C ALA A 36 -14.93 -2.08 9.98
N THR A 37 -15.81 -1.16 9.58
CA THR A 37 -17.16 -1.45 9.11
C THR A 37 -17.26 -1.41 7.59
N TRP A 38 -18.31 -2.04 7.05
CA TRP A 38 -18.57 -2.02 5.62
C TRP A 38 -18.90 -0.62 5.13
N GLU A 39 -19.63 0.16 5.94
CA GLU A 39 -19.99 1.55 5.66
C GLU A 39 -18.76 2.45 5.57
N GLU A 40 -17.82 2.34 6.53
CA GLU A 40 -16.56 3.09 6.50
C GLU A 40 -15.68 2.70 5.30
N LEU A 41 -15.62 1.39 5.00
CA LEU A 41 -14.88 0.90 3.84
C LEU A 41 -15.45 1.49 2.54
N LEU A 42 -16.77 1.44 2.35
CA LEU A 42 -17.42 1.98 1.16
C LEU A 42 -17.21 3.49 1.02
N ALA A 43 -17.36 4.25 2.11
CA ALA A 43 -17.11 5.69 2.10
C ALA A 43 -15.66 6.01 1.71
N THR A 44 -14.69 5.26 2.24
CA THR A 44 -13.28 5.42 1.90
C THR A 44 -13.00 5.09 0.43
N ILE A 45 -13.62 4.03 -0.09
CA ILE A 45 -13.50 3.63 -1.50
C ILE A 45 -14.04 4.74 -2.40
N GLU A 46 -15.25 5.22 -2.14
CA GLU A 46 -15.91 6.27 -2.91
C GLU A 46 -15.02 7.53 -2.97
N GLU A 47 -14.56 8.01 -1.81
CA GLU A 47 -13.69 9.18 -1.73
C GLU A 47 -12.38 9.00 -2.53
N VAL A 48 -11.72 7.84 -2.42
CA VAL A 48 -10.48 7.58 -3.16
C VAL A 48 -10.72 7.57 -4.67
N PHE A 49 -11.76 6.88 -5.14
CA PHE A 49 -12.03 6.78 -6.58
C PHE A 49 -12.53 8.09 -7.18
N GLU A 50 -13.34 8.87 -6.45
CA GLU A 50 -13.74 10.22 -6.87
C GLU A 50 -12.53 11.14 -7.04
N ASN A 51 -11.59 11.10 -6.09
CA ASN A 51 -10.34 11.86 -6.16
C ASN A 51 -9.45 11.42 -7.33
N VAL A 52 -9.48 10.14 -7.70
CA VAL A 52 -8.76 9.63 -8.89
C VAL A 52 -9.44 10.10 -10.18
N VAL A 53 -10.76 9.97 -10.30
CA VAL A 53 -11.52 10.37 -11.49
C VAL A 53 -11.46 11.88 -11.73
N SER A 54 -11.51 12.67 -10.67
CA SER A 54 -11.38 14.13 -10.72
C SER A 54 -9.95 14.62 -11.00
N GLY A 55 -8.96 13.72 -10.98
CA GLY A 55 -7.55 14.04 -11.22
C GLY A 55 -6.82 14.67 -10.03
N ILE A 56 -7.47 14.79 -8.86
CA ILE A 56 -6.83 15.24 -7.62
C ILE A 56 -5.71 14.28 -7.21
N VAL A 57 -5.97 12.97 -7.33
CA VAL A 57 -4.98 11.92 -7.09
C VAL A 57 -4.61 11.26 -8.41
N THR A 58 -3.35 11.40 -8.82
CA THR A 58 -2.82 10.69 -10.00
C THR A 58 -2.09 9.42 -9.58
N VAL A 59 -2.58 8.26 -10.02
CA VAL A 59 -1.93 6.98 -9.78
C VAL A 59 -0.78 6.78 -10.77
N HIS A 60 0.44 6.72 -10.24
CA HIS A 60 1.61 6.39 -11.04
C HIS A 60 1.98 4.91 -10.87
N VAL A 61 2.05 4.19 -11.98
CA VAL A 61 2.48 2.80 -11.99
C VAL A 61 3.94 2.73 -12.48
N ASN A 62 4.72 1.85 -11.85
CA ASN A 62 6.07 1.53 -12.27
C ASN A 62 6.03 0.95 -13.69
N LYS A 63 6.97 1.35 -14.56
CA LYS A 63 7.03 0.87 -15.95
C LYS A 63 7.44 -0.60 -16.05
N LYS A 64 8.11 -1.14 -15.02
CA LYS A 64 8.57 -2.53 -15.00
C LYS A 64 7.38 -3.45 -14.74
N ILE A 65 7.20 -4.41 -15.64
CA ILE A 65 6.19 -5.46 -15.53
C ILE A 65 6.80 -6.59 -14.70
N PHE A 66 6.06 -7.04 -13.69
CA PHE A 66 6.41 -8.22 -12.90
C PHE A 66 5.30 -9.25 -13.07
N THR A 67 5.66 -10.52 -13.15
CA THR A 67 4.69 -11.61 -13.18
C THR A 67 4.37 -12.07 -11.76
N LEU A 68 3.14 -12.56 -11.54
CA LEU A 68 2.71 -13.07 -10.23
C LEU A 68 3.61 -14.19 -9.69
N THR A 69 4.21 -14.98 -10.59
CA THR A 69 5.09 -16.11 -10.25
C THR A 69 6.53 -15.71 -9.94
N SER A 70 6.90 -14.44 -10.14
CA SER A 70 8.28 -13.98 -9.96
C SER A 70 8.52 -13.36 -8.59
N GLY A 71 9.51 -13.88 -7.86
CA GLY A 71 10.02 -13.26 -6.62
C GLY A 71 10.77 -11.94 -6.85
N SER A 72 11.03 -11.55 -8.10
CA SER A 72 11.80 -10.33 -8.43
C SER A 72 11.12 -9.05 -7.95
N ALA A 73 9.79 -9.02 -7.84
CA ALA A 73 9.06 -7.85 -7.33
C ALA A 73 9.44 -7.56 -5.88
N HIS A 74 9.49 -8.60 -5.03
CA HIS A 74 9.89 -8.47 -3.63
C HIS A 74 11.35 -8.05 -3.49
N ILE A 75 12.26 -8.70 -4.22
CA ILE A 75 13.70 -8.38 -4.20
C ILE A 75 13.94 -6.91 -4.57
N ASP A 76 13.28 -6.42 -5.62
CA ASP A 76 13.45 -5.04 -6.06
C ASP A 76 12.79 -4.03 -5.11
N LEU A 77 11.65 -4.39 -4.49
CA LEU A 77 10.97 -3.57 -3.48
C LEU A 77 11.82 -3.42 -2.22
N GLU A 78 12.30 -4.52 -1.65
CA GLU A 78 13.16 -4.55 -0.44
C GLU A 78 14.52 -3.90 -0.71
N GLY A 79 15.08 -4.12 -1.91
CA GLY A 79 16.32 -3.52 -2.37
C GLY A 79 16.23 -2.03 -2.71
N ARG A 80 15.06 -1.39 -2.51
CA ARG A 80 14.78 0.02 -2.85
C ARG A 80 15.09 0.38 -4.31
N LYS A 81 14.93 -0.58 -5.23
CA LYS A 81 15.16 -0.40 -6.68
C LYS A 81 13.91 0.05 -7.42
N THR A 82 12.79 0.20 -6.70
CA THR A 82 11.49 0.52 -7.27
C THR A 82 11.05 1.90 -6.81
N THR A 83 10.26 2.55 -7.65
CA THR A 83 9.54 3.77 -7.32
C THR A 83 8.10 3.58 -7.77
N ARG A 84 7.17 4.24 -7.09
CA ARG A 84 5.73 4.19 -7.39
C ARG A 84 5.13 2.80 -7.17
N SER A 85 3.84 2.64 -7.48
CA SER A 85 3.13 1.38 -7.33
C SER A 85 3.62 0.35 -8.34
N ILE A 86 3.81 -0.89 -7.89
CA ILE A 86 4.13 -2.04 -8.75
C ILE A 86 2.86 -2.85 -8.93
N VAL A 87 2.65 -3.37 -10.14
CA VAL A 87 1.54 -4.27 -10.45
C VAL A 87 2.12 -5.62 -10.88
N LEU A 88 1.56 -6.70 -10.34
CA LEU A 88 1.84 -8.06 -10.79
C LEU A 88 0.82 -8.44 -11.86
N VAL A 89 1.29 -8.89 -13.01
CA VAL A 89 0.43 -9.41 -14.09
C VAL A 89 0.37 -10.92 -14.00
N VAL A 90 -0.83 -11.46 -14.26
CA VAL A 90 -1.05 -12.89 -14.44
C VAL A 90 -0.85 -13.18 -15.93
N GLU A 91 0.03 -14.12 -16.27
CA GLU A 91 0.10 -14.59 -17.65
C GLU A 91 -1.22 -15.27 -18.02
N ARG A 92 -1.89 -14.80 -19.07
CA ARG A 92 -3.00 -15.54 -19.66
C ARG A 92 -2.40 -16.80 -20.27
N ASN A 93 -2.67 -17.96 -19.67
CA ASN A 93 -2.68 -19.18 -20.46
C ASN A 93 -3.85 -19.05 -21.42
N ASP A 94 -3.56 -18.85 -22.70
CA ASP A 94 -4.52 -19.02 -23.77
C ASP A 94 -4.95 -20.49 -23.76
N TYR A 95 -6.00 -20.80 -22.99
CA TYR A 95 -6.74 -22.03 -23.18
C TYR A 95 -7.40 -21.91 -24.56
N SER A 96 -6.71 -22.41 -25.58
CA SER A 96 -7.33 -22.77 -26.84
C SER A 96 -8.41 -23.79 -26.51
N VAL A 97 -9.65 -23.32 -26.41
CA VAL A 97 -10.81 -24.19 -26.46
C VAL A 97 -10.76 -24.84 -27.84
N SER A 98 -10.17 -26.03 -27.92
CA SER A 98 -10.36 -26.89 -29.08
C SER A 98 -11.85 -27.19 -29.12
N ALA A 99 -12.56 -26.49 -29.98
CA ALA A 99 -13.88 -26.91 -30.39
C ALA A 99 -13.74 -28.32 -30.98
N SER A 100 -14.25 -29.29 -30.25
CA SER A 100 -14.57 -30.65 -30.69
C SER A 100 -16.07 -30.84 -30.53
#